data_AF-A0A5A9PFX9-F1
#
_entry.id   AF-A0A5A9PFX9-F1
#
_cell.length_a   1.000
_cell.length_b   1.000
_cell.length_c   1.000
_cell.angle_alpha   90.00
_cell.angle_beta   90.00
_cell.angle_gamma   90.00
#
_symmetry.space_group_name_H-M   'P 1'
#
loop_
_entity.id
_entity.type
_entity.pdbx_description
1 polymer ?
#
loop_
_entity_poly.entity_id
_entity_poly.type
_entity_poly.pdbx_seq_one_letter_code
_entity_poly.pdbx_strand_id
1 'polypeptide(L)'
;MLIDKYSSLLQTAGCFEYPPSVEGKQNIVKDFIQWYIIYRNQYSIQRFRDGLSTLDVINALEQHPIVFTPYMCFGVEKLTPESLEAIFKAQLSDSTRRQEETRIIGYWRDYLLDTGEQEAGLSLQDILMFATGLDSLPPSTIVPQPKLCFERTSSYPIASTCTNTIKLPMSKCYEDFKNAMDFGIQNSPGFGLQ
;
A
#
# COMPACT_ATOMS: atom_id res chain seq x y z
N MET A 1 -32.37 -14.89 1.31
CA MET A 1 -32.26 -14.31 -0.05
C MET A 1 -31.51 -13.00 0.06
N LEU A 2 -30.46 -12.74 -0.73
CA LEU A 2 -29.72 -11.46 -0.68
C LEU A 2 -30.65 -10.24 -0.90
N ILE A 3 -31.74 -10.43 -1.63
CA ILE A 3 -32.69 -9.37 -2.00
C ILE A 3 -33.39 -8.77 -0.77
N ASP A 4 -33.84 -9.58 0.18
CA ASP A 4 -34.53 -9.09 1.38
C ASP A 4 -33.63 -8.25 2.29
N LYS A 5 -32.32 -8.55 2.29
CA LYS A 5 -31.32 -7.86 3.12
C LYS A 5 -31.04 -6.42 2.65
N TYR A 6 -31.16 -6.15 1.35
CA TYR A 6 -30.84 -4.84 0.75
C TYR A 6 -32.07 -4.06 0.25
N SER A 7 -33.26 -4.67 0.26
CA SER A 7 -34.53 -4.02 -0.09
C SER A 7 -34.79 -2.76 0.74
N SER A 8 -34.49 -2.81 2.05
CA SER A 8 -34.64 -1.65 2.96
C SER A 8 -33.72 -0.48 2.60
N LEU A 9 -32.52 -0.74 2.08
CA LEU A 9 -31.57 0.30 1.67
C LEU A 9 -32.02 0.98 0.37
N LEU A 10 -32.52 0.22 -0.61
CA LEU A 10 -33.08 0.79 -1.83
C LEU A 10 -34.31 1.65 -1.52
N GLN A 11 -35.18 1.19 -0.62
CA GLN A 11 -36.33 1.98 -0.16
C GLN A 11 -35.90 3.26 0.56
N THR A 12 -34.88 3.20 1.43
CA THR A 12 -34.36 4.40 2.13
C THR A 12 -33.71 5.39 1.15
N ALA A 13 -33.13 4.89 0.06
CA ALA A 13 -32.59 5.69 -1.03
C ALA A 13 -33.67 6.30 -1.94
N GLY A 14 -34.94 5.96 -1.75
CA GLY A 14 -36.04 6.41 -2.62
C GLY A 14 -36.19 5.60 -3.91
N CYS A 15 -35.46 4.49 -4.07
CA CYS A 15 -35.49 3.63 -5.24
C CYS A 15 -36.64 2.61 -5.14
N PHE A 16 -37.88 3.07 -5.29
CA PHE A 16 -39.10 2.25 -5.08
C PHE A 16 -39.56 1.47 -6.31
N GLU A 17 -39.03 1.78 -7.49
CA GLU A 17 -39.58 1.27 -8.75
C GLU A 17 -38.84 0.03 -9.27
N TYR A 18 -39.58 -0.89 -9.87
CA TYR A 18 -38.99 -1.94 -10.70
C TYR A 18 -38.65 -1.36 -12.08
N PRO A 19 -37.41 -1.49 -12.54
CA PRO A 19 -36.99 -0.84 -13.78
C PRO A 19 -37.68 -1.50 -14.98
N PRO A 20 -38.36 -0.73 -15.84
CA PRO A 20 -39.09 -1.26 -17.00
C PRO A 20 -38.16 -1.68 -18.16
N SER A 21 -36.89 -1.29 -18.12
CA SER A 21 -35.86 -1.62 -19.10
C SER A 21 -34.48 -1.78 -18.45
N VAL A 22 -33.48 -2.18 -19.25
CA VAL A 22 -32.07 -2.20 -18.81
C VAL A 22 -31.56 -0.79 -18.51
N GLU A 23 -31.96 0.24 -19.26
CA GLU A 23 -31.61 1.63 -18.90
C GLU A 23 -32.23 2.04 -17.55
N GLY A 24 -33.46 1.60 -17.27
CA GLY A 24 -34.11 1.83 -15.97
C GLY A 24 -33.30 1.27 -14.80
N LYS A 25 -32.62 0.13 -14.99
CA LYS A 25 -31.72 -0.45 -13.97
C LYS A 25 -30.53 0.46 -13.69
N GLN A 26 -29.93 1.04 -14.72
CA GLN A 26 -28.78 1.93 -14.56
C GLN A 26 -29.13 3.20 -13.77
N ASN A 27 -30.33 3.75 -13.99
CA ASN A 27 -30.82 4.91 -13.25
C ASN A 27 -30.98 4.59 -11.75
N ILE A 28 -31.62 3.46 -11.42
CA ILE A 28 -31.76 3.01 -10.02
C ILE A 28 -30.39 2.84 -9.35
N VAL A 29 -29.43 2.22 -10.05
CA VAL A 29 -28.07 2.04 -9.53
C VAL A 29 -27.39 3.39 -9.30
N LYS A 30 -27.50 4.32 -10.25
CA LYS A 30 -26.94 5.67 -10.14
C LYS A 30 -27.53 6.43 -8.95
N ASP A 31 -28.86 6.44 -8.82
CA ASP A 31 -29.57 7.14 -7.76
C ASP A 31 -29.21 6.55 -6.39
N PHE A 32 -29.15 5.22 -6.30
CA PHE A 32 -28.73 4.53 -5.09
C PHE A 32 -27.28 4.89 -4.70
N ILE A 33 -26.34 4.88 -5.65
CA ILE A 33 -24.94 5.25 -5.39
C ILE A 33 -24.85 6.71 -4.94
N GLN A 34 -25.58 7.61 -5.59
CA GLN A 34 -25.59 9.03 -5.24
C GLN A 34 -26.15 9.25 -3.84
N TRP A 35 -27.22 8.54 -3.47
CA TRP A 35 -27.73 8.56 -2.11
C TRP A 35 -26.75 7.99 -1.10
N TYR A 36 -26.20 6.81 -1.36
CA TYR A 36 -25.36 6.10 -0.42
C TYR A 36 -24.06 6.85 -0.12
N ILE A 37 -23.44 7.44 -1.15
CA ILE A 37 -22.17 8.13 -1.03
C ILE A 37 -22.36 9.60 -0.64
N ILE A 38 -23.29 10.33 -1.30
CA ILE A 38 -23.41 11.78 -1.16
C ILE A 38 -24.53 12.15 -0.18
N TYR A 39 -25.79 11.85 -0.50
CA TYR A 39 -26.92 12.40 0.25
C TYR A 39 -26.98 11.91 1.69
N ARG A 40 -26.70 10.63 1.93
CA ARG A 40 -26.62 10.04 3.28
C ARG A 40 -25.56 10.73 4.14
N ASN A 41 -24.48 11.21 3.53
CA ASN A 41 -23.35 11.86 4.21
C ASN A 41 -23.38 13.40 4.10
N GLN A 42 -24.48 13.99 3.61
CA GLN A 42 -24.55 15.41 3.26
C GLN A 42 -24.13 16.34 4.40
N TYR A 43 -24.53 16.03 5.64
CA TYR A 43 -24.19 16.85 6.80
C TYR A 43 -22.69 16.81 7.10
N SER A 44 -22.10 15.62 7.06
CA SER A 44 -20.65 15.43 7.24
C SER A 44 -19.85 16.15 6.16
N ILE A 45 -20.30 16.05 4.90
CA ILE A 45 -19.67 16.75 3.76
C ILE A 45 -19.77 18.27 3.94
N GLN A 46 -20.94 18.79 4.33
CA GLN A 46 -21.12 20.22 4.56
C GLN A 46 -20.22 20.73 5.69
N ARG A 47 -20.17 20.03 6.83
CA ARG A 47 -19.31 20.40 7.96
C ARG A 47 -17.83 20.36 7.59
N PHE A 48 -17.42 19.40 6.77
CA PHE A 48 -16.06 19.35 6.23
C PHE A 48 -15.76 20.55 5.33
N ARG A 49 -16.68 20.91 4.43
CA ARG A 49 -16.59 22.10 3.58
C ARG A 49 -16.51 23.39 4.39
N ASP A 50 -17.33 23.54 5.43
CA ASP A 50 -17.30 24.69 6.35
C ASP A 50 -15.93 24.80 7.04
N GLY A 51 -15.38 23.67 7.49
CA GLY A 51 -14.05 23.59 8.09
C GLY A 51 -12.96 24.09 7.14
N LEU A 52 -12.93 23.59 5.90
CA LEU A 52 -11.99 24.03 4.87
C LEU A 52 -12.13 25.51 4.51
N SER A 53 -13.36 26.05 4.58
CA SER A 53 -13.63 27.46 4.32
C SER A 53 -13.00 28.40 5.36
N THR A 54 -12.72 27.92 6.57
CA THR A 54 -12.15 28.74 7.67
C THR A 54 -10.82 29.38 7.30
N LEU A 55 -10.02 28.72 6.46
CA LEU A 55 -8.73 29.22 5.95
C LEU A 55 -8.72 29.35 4.42
N ASP A 56 -9.90 29.46 3.81
CA ASP A 56 -10.11 29.54 2.34
C ASP A 56 -9.49 28.38 1.53
N VAL A 57 -9.25 27.23 2.16
CA VAL A 57 -8.69 26.04 1.49
C VAL A 57 -9.67 25.50 0.44
N ILE A 58 -10.98 25.67 0.67
CA ILE A 58 -12.01 25.22 -0.28
C ILE A 58 -11.89 25.90 -1.65
N ASN A 59 -11.56 27.19 -1.68
CA ASN A 59 -11.39 27.95 -2.91
C ASN A 59 -10.13 27.48 -3.66
N ALA A 60 -9.02 27.26 -2.93
CA ALA A 60 -7.81 26.68 -3.51
C ALA A 60 -8.04 25.27 -4.09
N LEU A 61 -8.83 24.44 -3.40
CA LEU A 61 -9.25 23.12 -3.86
C LEU A 61 -10.03 23.18 -5.17
N GLU A 62 -11.02 24.07 -5.27
CA GLU A 62 -11.86 24.24 -6.46
C GLU A 62 -11.09 24.81 -7.66
N GLN A 63 -10.13 25.71 -7.42
CA GLN A 63 -9.29 26.29 -8.47
C GLN A 63 -8.19 25.33 -8.96
N HIS A 64 -7.68 24.45 -8.09
CA HIS A 64 -6.55 23.58 -8.39
C HIS A 64 -6.81 22.10 -8.05
N PRO A 65 -7.91 21.49 -8.55
CA PRO A 65 -8.32 20.15 -8.12
C PRO A 65 -7.24 19.08 -8.37
N ILE A 66 -6.54 19.17 -9.51
CA ILE A 66 -5.48 18.22 -9.89
C ILE A 66 -4.33 18.20 -8.86
N VAL A 67 -3.97 19.36 -8.31
CA VAL A 67 -2.87 19.48 -7.33
C VAL A 67 -3.26 18.83 -6.00
N PHE A 68 -4.54 18.93 -5.64
CA PHE A 68 -5.05 18.40 -4.38
C PHE A 68 -5.51 16.94 -4.43
N THR A 69 -5.77 16.38 -5.62
CA THR A 69 -6.21 14.98 -5.79
C THR A 69 -5.37 13.97 -5.01
N PRO A 70 -4.01 14.00 -5.02
CA PRO A 70 -3.21 13.03 -4.27
C PRO A 70 -3.40 13.10 -2.75
N TYR A 71 -3.86 14.22 -2.22
CA TYR A 71 -4.02 14.47 -0.79
C TYR A 71 -5.47 14.30 -0.31
N MET A 72 -6.44 14.57 -1.19
CA MET A 72 -7.88 14.57 -0.85
C MET A 72 -8.61 13.33 -1.34
N CYS A 73 -8.04 12.60 -2.30
CA CYS A 73 -8.62 11.39 -2.86
C CYS A 73 -7.74 10.20 -2.59
N PHE A 74 -8.37 9.03 -2.43
CA PHE A 74 -7.65 7.78 -2.40
C PHE A 74 -7.03 7.52 -3.78
N GLY A 75 -5.71 7.50 -3.84
CA GLY A 75 -4.94 7.03 -4.99
C GLY A 75 -4.28 5.70 -4.62
N VAL A 76 -4.39 4.69 -5.49
CA VAL A 76 -3.54 3.50 -5.38
C VAL A 76 -2.16 3.91 -5.89
N GLU A 77 -1.33 4.48 -5.01
CA GLU A 77 0.06 4.69 -5.33
C GLU A 77 0.73 3.31 -5.35
N LYS A 78 0.99 2.80 -6.56
CA LYS A 78 1.68 1.53 -6.71
C LYS A 78 3.06 1.67 -6.10
N LEU A 79 3.41 0.76 -5.18
CA LEU A 79 4.75 0.65 -4.65
C LEU A 79 5.73 0.43 -5.82
N THR A 80 6.80 1.21 -5.85
CA THR A 80 7.85 1.14 -6.88
C THR A 80 9.15 0.67 -6.25
N PRO A 81 10.09 0.10 -7.02
CA PRO A 81 11.40 -0.27 -6.51
C PRO A 81 12.10 0.92 -5.83
N GLU A 82 12.00 2.12 -6.42
CA GLU A 82 12.63 3.33 -5.92
C GLU A 82 12.01 3.82 -4.61
N SER A 83 10.66 3.81 -4.54
CA SER A 83 9.95 4.23 -3.32
C SER A 83 10.17 3.23 -2.18
N LEU A 84 10.29 1.94 -2.47
CA LEU A 84 10.64 0.93 -1.47
C LEU A 84 12.12 1.00 -1.08
N GLU A 85 13.05 1.26 -1.99
CA GLU A 85 14.47 1.43 -1.63
C GLU A 85 14.63 2.63 -0.69
N ALA A 86 13.97 3.75 -0.98
CA ALA A 86 14.15 5.02 -0.27
C ALA A 86 13.79 4.96 1.22
N ILE A 87 12.91 4.05 1.65
CA ILE A 87 12.55 3.95 3.07
C ILE A 87 13.61 3.23 3.91
N PHE A 88 14.45 2.39 3.29
CA PHE A 88 15.42 1.55 3.99
C PHE A 88 16.78 2.22 4.15
N LYS A 89 17.32 2.18 5.36
CA LYS A 89 18.69 2.64 5.65
C LYS A 89 19.63 1.47 5.95
N ALA A 90 20.61 1.27 5.08
CA ALA A 90 21.65 0.25 5.26
C ALA A 90 22.58 0.55 6.46
N GLN A 91 22.82 -0.47 7.29
CA GLN A 91 23.72 -0.42 8.44
C GLN A 91 25.08 -1.04 8.08
N LEU A 92 25.90 -0.28 7.33
CA LEU A 92 27.23 -0.72 6.89
C LEU A 92 28.24 -0.71 8.04
N SER A 93 29.16 -1.68 8.04
CA SER A 93 30.29 -1.73 8.96
C SER A 93 31.47 -0.85 8.50
N ASP A 94 32.27 -0.37 9.45
CA ASP A 94 33.52 0.36 9.19
C ASP A 94 34.75 -0.55 9.01
N SER A 95 34.52 -1.81 8.61
CA SER A 95 35.56 -2.84 8.53
C SER A 95 35.86 -3.26 7.09
N THR A 96 36.82 -4.18 6.90
CA THR A 96 37.10 -4.84 5.61
C THR A 96 35.88 -5.53 5.00
N ARG A 97 34.85 -5.81 5.82
CA ARG A 97 33.59 -6.44 5.40
C ARG A 97 32.67 -5.51 4.62
N ARG A 98 32.94 -4.20 4.62
CA ARG A 98 32.11 -3.20 3.93
C ARG A 98 31.98 -3.48 2.43
N GLN A 99 33.02 -4.05 1.82
CA GLN A 99 33.00 -4.41 0.39
C GLN A 99 31.93 -5.47 0.09
N GLU A 100 31.87 -6.55 0.88
CA GLU A 100 30.83 -7.56 0.73
C GLU A 100 29.44 -6.99 1.05
N GLU A 101 29.32 -6.22 2.12
CA GLU A 101 28.05 -5.58 2.50
C GLU A 101 27.54 -4.66 1.37
N THR A 102 28.42 -3.90 0.74
CA THR A 102 28.07 -3.05 -0.40
C THR A 102 27.61 -3.86 -1.60
N ARG A 103 28.22 -5.03 -1.87
CA ARG A 103 27.75 -5.97 -2.90
C ARG A 103 26.33 -6.46 -2.61
N ILE A 104 26.05 -6.84 -1.37
CA ILE A 104 24.71 -7.29 -0.97
C ILE A 104 23.67 -6.16 -1.09
N ILE A 105 24.04 -4.91 -0.80
CA ILE A 105 23.17 -3.76 -1.07
C ILE A 105 22.94 -3.59 -2.58
N GLY A 106 23.92 -3.88 -3.42
CA GLY A 106 23.74 -3.98 -4.87
C GLY A 106 22.68 -5.01 -5.24
N TYR A 107 22.83 -6.25 -4.74
CA TYR A 107 21.85 -7.31 -4.98
C TYR A 107 20.45 -6.97 -4.47
N TRP A 108 20.34 -6.26 -3.35
CA TRP A 108 19.05 -5.76 -2.86
C TRP A 108 18.38 -4.82 -3.87
N ARG A 109 19.12 -3.88 -4.47
CA ARG A 109 18.57 -2.96 -5.49
C ARG A 109 18.13 -3.70 -6.74
N ASP A 110 18.98 -4.59 -7.23
CA ASP A 110 18.67 -5.42 -8.40
C ASP A 110 17.43 -6.29 -8.13
N TYR A 111 17.31 -6.84 -6.91
CA TYR A 111 16.15 -7.61 -6.48
C TYR A 111 14.86 -6.79 -6.46
N LEU A 112 14.89 -5.55 -5.95
CA LEU A 112 13.73 -4.67 -5.98
C LEU A 112 13.28 -4.37 -7.43
N LEU A 113 14.22 -4.13 -8.34
CA LEU A 113 13.92 -3.90 -9.75
C LEU A 113 13.29 -5.14 -10.39
N ASP A 114 13.92 -6.31 -10.24
CA ASP A 114 13.42 -7.59 -10.75
C ASP A 114 12.02 -7.91 -10.23
N THR A 115 11.76 -7.66 -8.94
CA THR A 115 10.45 -7.88 -8.31
C THR A 115 9.42 -6.86 -8.81
N GLY A 116 9.82 -5.61 -9.05
CA GLY A 116 8.93 -4.57 -9.57
C GLY A 116 8.50 -4.77 -11.02
N GLU A 117 9.32 -5.45 -11.83
CA GLU A 117 9.02 -5.76 -13.24
C GLU A 117 8.21 -7.06 -13.42
N GLN A 118 8.13 -7.93 -12.40
CA GLN A 118 7.41 -9.19 -12.47
C GLN A 118 5.90 -9.00 -12.35
N GLU A 119 5.13 -9.61 -13.26
CA GLU A 119 3.67 -9.59 -13.21
C GLU A 119 3.07 -10.66 -12.28
N ALA A 120 3.81 -11.72 -11.97
CA ALA A 120 3.36 -12.84 -11.17
C ALA A 120 4.47 -13.35 -10.24
N GLY A 121 4.11 -13.67 -9.00
CA GLY A 121 5.05 -14.13 -7.98
C GLY A 121 5.04 -13.24 -6.74
N LEU A 122 6.20 -13.13 -6.10
CA LEU A 122 6.44 -12.22 -4.99
C LEU A 122 6.36 -10.77 -5.49
N SER A 123 5.69 -9.92 -4.73
CA SER A 123 5.50 -8.50 -5.03
C SER A 123 6.29 -7.59 -4.10
N LEU A 124 6.46 -6.32 -4.47
CA LEU A 124 7.08 -5.33 -3.59
C LEU A 124 6.29 -5.16 -2.27
N GLN A 125 4.98 -5.38 -2.31
CA GLN A 125 4.11 -5.37 -1.14
C GLN A 125 4.46 -6.51 -0.17
N ASP A 126 4.80 -7.69 -0.68
CA ASP A 126 5.23 -8.82 0.16
C ASP A 126 6.54 -8.49 0.88
N ILE A 127 7.46 -7.79 0.22
CA ILE A 127 8.71 -7.30 0.84
C ILE A 127 8.42 -6.29 1.94
N LEU A 128 7.54 -5.31 1.68
CA LEU A 128 7.13 -4.31 2.67
C LEU A 128 6.47 -4.97 3.89
N MET A 129 5.55 -5.90 3.65
CA MET A 129 4.85 -6.69 4.66
C MET A 129 5.84 -7.50 5.49
N PHE A 130 6.79 -8.18 4.83
CA PHE A 130 7.83 -8.95 5.51
C PHE A 130 8.67 -8.06 6.45
N ALA A 131 9.07 -6.87 5.99
CA ALA A 131 9.91 -5.98 6.77
C ALA A 131 9.19 -5.28 7.93
N THR A 132 7.95 -4.84 7.68
CA THR A 132 7.27 -3.83 8.52
C THR A 132 5.89 -4.26 9.01
N GLY A 133 5.30 -5.29 8.42
CA GLY A 133 3.90 -5.69 8.66
C GLY A 133 2.87 -4.75 8.02
N LEU A 134 3.28 -3.86 7.12
CA LEU A 134 2.39 -2.94 6.40
C LEU A 134 2.08 -3.46 4.99
N ASP A 135 0.86 -3.26 4.53
CA ASP A 135 0.39 -3.60 3.18
C ASP A 135 0.61 -2.47 2.15
N SER A 136 0.94 -1.28 2.63
CA SER A 136 1.12 -0.06 1.85
C SER A 136 1.99 0.94 2.61
N LEU A 137 2.65 1.85 1.88
CA LEU A 137 3.39 2.93 2.53
C LEU A 137 2.41 3.94 3.14
N PRO A 138 2.53 4.26 4.44
CA PRO A 138 1.69 5.29 5.02
C PRO A 138 2.07 6.67 4.44
N PRO A 139 1.14 7.64 4.38
CA PRO A 139 1.45 9.02 3.97
C PRO A 139 2.47 9.71 4.89
N SER A 140 2.59 9.23 6.13
CA SER A 140 3.60 9.65 7.10
C SER A 140 4.86 8.79 7.03
N THR A 141 5.99 9.29 7.51
CA THR A 141 7.22 8.49 7.64
C THR A 141 7.00 7.27 8.55
N ILE A 142 7.53 6.10 8.14
CA ILE A 142 7.51 4.88 8.95
C ILE A 142 8.46 5.04 10.14
N VAL A 143 7.95 4.82 11.36
CA VAL A 143 8.73 4.89 12.61
C VAL A 143 8.59 3.55 13.36
N PRO A 144 9.71 2.90 13.74
CA PRO A 144 11.10 3.30 13.50
C PRO A 144 11.50 3.24 12.01
N GLN A 145 12.48 4.04 11.59
CA GLN A 145 12.93 4.02 10.19
C GLN A 145 13.40 2.62 9.78
N PRO A 146 12.90 2.07 8.64
CA PRO A 146 13.30 0.77 8.16
C PRO A 146 14.81 0.64 7.92
N LYS A 147 15.36 -0.54 8.19
CA LYS A 147 16.81 -0.80 8.15
C LYS A 147 17.15 -2.06 7.38
N LEU A 148 18.29 -2.01 6.69
CA LEU A 148 18.95 -3.19 6.13
C LEU A 148 20.16 -3.52 6.99
N CYS A 149 20.17 -4.75 7.47
CA CYS A 149 21.28 -5.37 8.18
C CYS A 149 21.77 -6.58 7.38
N PHE A 150 22.86 -7.20 7.82
CA PHE A 150 23.50 -8.29 7.09
C PHE A 150 23.47 -9.58 7.92
N GLU A 151 22.83 -10.62 7.40
CA GLU A 151 22.70 -11.94 8.02
C GLU A 151 23.86 -12.85 7.60
N ARG A 152 24.65 -13.28 8.57
CA ARG A 152 25.91 -14.01 8.35
C ARG A 152 25.84 -15.47 8.76
N THR A 153 24.79 -15.86 9.47
CA THR A 153 24.63 -17.21 10.05
C THR A 153 23.56 -18.02 9.34
N SER A 154 22.52 -17.36 8.82
CA SER A 154 21.45 -17.98 8.04
C SER A 154 21.64 -17.74 6.55
N SER A 155 21.21 -18.70 5.74
CA SER A 155 21.13 -18.58 4.28
C SER A 155 19.91 -17.77 3.81
N TYR A 156 18.94 -17.51 4.69
CA TYR A 156 17.67 -16.85 4.38
C TYR A 156 17.58 -15.47 5.03
N PRO A 157 16.78 -14.54 4.46
CA PRO A 157 16.53 -13.28 5.12
C PRO A 157 15.80 -13.47 6.44
N ILE A 158 16.04 -12.54 7.37
CA ILE A 158 15.34 -12.49 8.65
C ILE A 158 14.70 -11.13 8.81
N ALA A 159 13.40 -11.10 9.05
CA ALA A 159 12.69 -9.88 9.38
C ALA A 159 12.52 -9.69 10.89
N SER A 160 12.41 -8.43 11.31
CA SER A 160 11.99 -8.04 12.64
C SER A 160 11.06 -6.84 12.52
N THR A 161 9.77 -7.13 12.37
CA THR A 161 8.71 -6.13 12.11
C THR A 161 8.61 -5.07 13.20
N CYS A 162 8.80 -5.43 14.48
CA CYS A 162 8.83 -4.46 15.59
C CYS A 162 9.91 -3.37 15.42
N THR A 163 10.95 -3.67 14.65
CA THR A 163 12.10 -2.78 14.41
C THR A 163 12.25 -2.38 12.95
N ASN A 164 11.28 -2.72 12.10
CA ASN A 164 11.30 -2.49 10.65
C ASN A 164 12.64 -2.91 9.99
N THR A 165 13.19 -4.05 10.39
CA THR A 165 14.52 -4.47 9.95
C THR A 165 14.45 -5.73 9.10
N ILE A 166 15.05 -5.71 7.92
CA ILE A 166 15.42 -6.91 7.16
C ILE A 166 16.92 -7.14 7.37
N LYS A 167 17.30 -8.38 7.71
CA LYS A 167 18.68 -8.85 7.62
C LYS A 167 18.84 -9.64 6.32
N LEU A 168 19.68 -9.14 5.42
CA LEU A 168 19.92 -9.67 4.08
C LEU A 168 20.95 -10.81 4.12
N PRO A 169 20.70 -11.95 3.43
CA PRO A 169 21.66 -13.06 3.39
C PRO A 169 22.94 -12.67 2.65
N MET A 170 24.08 -13.09 3.18
CA MET A 170 25.42 -12.80 2.61
C MET A 170 25.78 -13.75 1.45
N SER A 171 24.93 -13.80 0.42
CA SER A 171 25.12 -14.68 -0.74
C SER A 171 26.33 -14.28 -1.61
N LYS A 172 26.87 -15.27 -2.35
CA LYS A 172 28.05 -15.08 -3.20
C LYS A 172 27.72 -14.53 -4.59
N CYS A 173 26.55 -14.86 -5.10
CA CYS A 173 26.02 -14.35 -6.37
C CYS A 173 24.57 -13.87 -6.19
N TYR A 174 24.09 -13.11 -7.18
CA TYR A 174 22.75 -12.55 -7.18
C TYR A 174 21.65 -13.61 -7.23
N GLU A 175 21.82 -14.67 -8.03
CA GLU A 175 20.81 -15.71 -8.17
C GLU A 175 20.55 -16.45 -6.85
N ASP A 176 21.61 -16.78 -6.10
CA ASP A 176 21.47 -17.38 -4.77
C ASP A 176 20.81 -16.41 -3.77
N PHE A 177 21.13 -15.12 -3.87
CA PHE A 177 20.50 -14.07 -3.07
C PHE A 177 18.99 -14.01 -3.34
N LYS A 178 18.60 -13.90 -4.61
CA LYS A 178 17.21 -13.82 -5.05
C LYS A 178 16.41 -15.04 -4.58
N ASN A 179 16.90 -16.25 -4.86
CA ASN A 179 16.21 -17.49 -4.46
C ASN A 179 16.06 -17.61 -2.95
N ALA A 180 17.07 -17.18 -2.17
CA ALA A 180 16.98 -17.14 -0.72
C ALA A 180 15.95 -16.10 -0.23
N MET A 181 15.91 -14.92 -0.85
CA MET A 181 14.95 -13.86 -0.53
C MET A 181 13.52 -14.31 -0.80
N ASP A 182 13.26 -14.83 -2.00
CA ASP A 182 11.94 -15.32 -2.42
C ASP A 182 11.43 -16.42 -1.48
N PHE A 183 12.26 -17.43 -1.23
CA PHE A 183 11.91 -18.52 -0.33
C PHE A 183 11.65 -18.02 1.10
N GLY A 184 12.53 -17.16 1.63
CA GLY A 184 12.42 -16.68 3.00
C GLY A 184 11.17 -15.84 3.23
N ILE A 185 10.82 -14.96 2.29
CA ILE A 185 9.65 -14.10 2.38
C ILE A 185 8.36 -14.93 2.24
N GLN A 186 8.27 -15.79 1.22
CA GLN A 186 7.06 -16.59 0.96
C GLN A 186 6.76 -17.61 2.07
N ASN A 187 7.78 -18.10 2.77
CA ASN A 187 7.61 -19.07 3.87
C ASN A 187 7.59 -18.42 5.25
N SER A 188 7.50 -17.10 5.33
CA SER A 188 7.32 -16.37 6.58
C SER A 188 5.84 -15.97 6.71
N PRO A 189 5.00 -16.73 7.46
CA PRO A 189 3.61 -16.35 7.63
C PRO A 189 3.55 -15.00 8.33
N GLY A 190 3.06 -13.98 7.61
CA GLY A 190 2.79 -12.67 8.20
C GLY A 190 1.79 -12.78 9.34
N PHE A 191 1.93 -11.94 10.36
CA PHE A 191 0.89 -11.83 11.40
C PHE A 191 -0.42 -11.36 10.76
N GLY A 192 -1.42 -12.24 10.68
CA GLY A 192 -2.82 -11.83 10.45
C GLY A 192 -3.52 -12.28 9.15
N LEU A 193 -2.94 -13.18 8.35
CA LEU A 193 -3.67 -13.82 7.24
C LEU A 193 -3.90 -15.31 7.53
N GLN A 194 -4.95 -15.58 8.32
CA GLN A 194 -5.71 -16.84 8.30
C GLN A 194 -7.15 -16.53 7.95
#